data_AF-A0A7C4BGX6-F1
#
_entry.id   AF-A0A7C4BGX6-F1
#
_cell.length_a   1.000
_cell.length_b   1.000
_cell.length_c   1.000
_cell.angle_alpha   90.00
_cell.angle_beta   90.00
_cell.angle_gamma   90.00
#
_symmetry.space_group_name_H-M   'P 1'
#
loop_
_entity.id
_entity.type
_entity.pdbx_description
1 polymer ?
#
loop_
_entity_poly.entity_id
_entity_poly.type
_entity_poly.pdbx_seq_one_letter_code
_entity_poly.pdbx_strand_id
1 'polypeptide(L)'
;MRTGSDRARGFTLFEVMVALAIFAIVAIACLNSYSTNLTVAARARDTQTAVILARARASELLAHPDSAEESEGTFDAPYEAYRWRLSFSDAVRDETEGTTFLFGHLSVEGPSASFDLVIPLVKEEKDAGT
;
A
#
# COMPACT_ATOMS: atom_id res chain seq x y z
N MET A 1 32.03 60.69 39.03
CA MET A 1 31.96 59.53 38.12
C MET A 1 30.67 58.78 38.47
N ARG A 2 29.61 58.91 37.68
CA ARG A 2 28.29 58.32 37.99
C ARG A 2 28.30 56.84 37.60
N THR A 3 28.22 55.94 38.57
CA THR A 3 27.94 54.52 38.33
C THR A 3 26.46 54.37 37.97
N GLY A 4 26.19 54.11 36.69
CA GLY A 4 24.84 53.76 36.23
C GLY A 4 24.41 52.45 36.88
N SER A 5 23.35 52.48 37.68
CA SER A 5 22.71 51.29 38.21
C SER A 5 22.04 50.55 37.07
N ASP A 6 22.63 49.43 36.62
CA ASP A 6 21.96 48.49 35.73
C ASP A 6 20.73 47.94 36.44
N ARG A 7 19.56 48.48 36.09
CA ARG A 7 18.27 48.02 36.59
C ARG A 7 17.98 46.69 35.91
N ALA A 8 18.38 45.59 36.55
CA ALA A 8 18.04 44.24 36.13
C ALA A 8 16.51 44.13 35.93
N ARG A 9 16.09 44.12 34.66
CA ARG A 9 14.69 43.95 34.27
C ARG A 9 14.35 42.47 34.47
N GLY A 10 13.62 42.15 35.53
CA GLY A 10 13.05 40.82 35.72
C GLY A 10 12.03 40.50 34.62
N PHE A 11 11.91 39.22 34.28
CA PHE A 11 10.87 38.72 33.38
C PHE A 11 9.49 39.16 33.88
N THR A 12 8.68 39.68 32.96
CA THR A 12 7.29 40.02 33.30
C THR A 12 6.44 38.75 33.31
N LEU A 13 5.41 38.68 34.17
CA LEU A 13 4.47 37.55 34.19
C LEU A 13 3.80 37.35 32.82
N PHE A 14 3.58 38.44 32.10
CA PHE A 14 3.04 38.44 30.74
C PHE A 14 3.95 37.69 29.75
N GLU A 15 5.26 37.81 29.89
CA GLU A 15 6.22 37.16 29.00
C GLU A 15 6.19 35.63 29.14
N VAL A 16 6.07 35.12 30.36
CA VAL A 16 5.91 33.67 30.62
C VAL A 16 4.59 33.16 30.07
N MET A 17 3.49 33.93 30.22
CA MET A 17 2.19 33.57 29.66
C MET A 17 2.22 33.50 28.14
N VAL A 18 2.85 34.47 27.48
CA VAL A 18 3.00 34.49 26.02
C VAL A 18 3.90 33.35 25.56
N ALA A 19 5.02 33.09 26.25
CA ALA A 19 5.91 31.97 25.95
C ALA A 19 5.19 30.61 26.06
N LEU A 20 4.40 30.41 27.11
CA LEU A 20 3.58 29.21 27.29
C LEU A 20 2.50 29.08 26.21
N ALA A 21 1.86 30.18 25.82
CA ALA A 21 0.86 30.16 24.75
C ALA A 21 1.48 29.73 23.40
N ILE A 22 2.64 30.29 23.06
CA ILE A 22 3.38 29.90 21.85
C ILE A 22 3.82 28.44 21.94
N PHE A 23 4.35 28.01 23.09
CA PHE A 23 4.76 26.63 23.31
C PHE A 23 3.60 25.64 23.13
N ALA A 24 2.42 25.96 23.66
CA ALA A 24 1.24 25.11 23.52
C ALA A 24 0.82 24.95 22.04
N ILE A 25 0.84 26.04 21.26
CA ILE A 25 0.53 26.00 19.82
C ILE A 25 1.53 25.10 19.08
N VAL A 26 2.83 25.28 19.35
CA VAL A 26 3.89 24.45 18.74
C VAL A 26 3.74 22.99 19.14
N ALA A 27 3.47 22.70 20.42
CA ALA A 27 3.26 21.35 20.91
C ALA A 27 2.08 20.65 20.23
N ILE A 28 0.96 21.34 20.03
CA ILE A 28 -0.22 20.81 19.31
C ILE A 28 0.14 20.55 17.84
N ALA A 29 0.85 21.47 17.17
CA ALA A 29 1.30 21.28 15.80
C ALA A 29 2.21 20.04 15.68
N CYS A 30 3.18 19.88 16.58
CA CYS A 30 4.05 18.71 16.63
C CYS A 30 3.28 17.40 16.87
N LEU A 31 2.32 17.40 17.81
CA LEU A 31 1.50 16.22 18.09
C LEU A 31 0.65 15.83 16.87
N ASN A 32 0.04 16.80 16.19
CA ASN A 32 -0.73 16.56 14.96
C ASN A 32 0.15 16.03 13.83
N SER A 33 1.37 16.56 13.68
CA SER A 33 2.35 16.02 12.73
C SER A 33 2.70 14.57 13.08
N TYR A 34 2.93 14.25 14.36
CA TYR A 34 3.24 12.89 14.80
C TYR A 34 2.10 11.91 14.52
N SER A 35 0.86 12.28 14.85
CA SER A 35 -0.33 11.46 14.57
C SER A 35 -0.54 11.21 13.08
N THR A 36 -0.33 12.23 12.24
CA THR A 36 -0.41 12.08 10.78
C THR A 36 0.64 11.09 10.26
N ASN A 37 1.87 11.15 10.78
CA ASN A 37 2.94 10.23 10.37
C ASN A 37 2.62 8.76 10.69
N LEU A 38 1.97 8.48 11.84
CA LEU A 38 1.56 7.13 12.20
C LEU A 38 0.52 6.56 11.22
N THR A 39 -0.49 7.36 10.86
CA THR A 39 -1.52 6.95 9.90
C THR A 39 -0.93 6.70 8.52
N VAL A 40 -0.03 7.58 8.06
CA VAL A 40 0.68 7.40 6.78
C VAL A 40 1.54 6.14 6.79
N ALA A 41 2.26 5.88 7.89
CA ALA A 41 3.08 4.68 8.03
C ALA A 41 2.24 3.39 8.05
N ALA A 42 1.08 3.39 8.71
CA ALA A 42 0.16 2.24 8.69
C ALA A 42 -0.34 1.96 7.27
N ARG A 43 -0.79 3.00 6.55
CA ARG A 43 -1.25 2.86 5.17
C ARG A 43 -0.16 2.36 4.23
N ALA A 44 1.08 2.83 4.41
CA ALA A 44 2.22 2.36 3.60
C ALA A 44 2.51 0.86 3.82
N ARG A 45 2.40 0.38 5.07
CA ARG A 45 2.58 -1.05 5.39
C ARG A 45 1.51 -1.93 4.75
N ASP A 46 0.25 -1.50 4.80
CA ASP A 46 -0.85 -2.25 4.18
C ASP A 46 -0.65 -2.37 2.66
N THR A 47 -0.30 -1.26 2.01
CA THR A 47 -0.01 -1.26 0.57
C THR A 47 1.18 -2.17 0.23
N GLN A 48 2.27 -2.10 1.00
CA GLN A 48 3.42 -2.98 0.78
C GLN A 48 3.03 -4.46 0.91
N THR A 49 2.20 -4.79 1.89
CA THR A 49 1.73 -6.15 2.13
C THR A 49 0.85 -6.64 0.97
N ALA A 50 -0.11 -5.83 0.52
CA ALA A 50 -0.94 -6.14 -0.64
C ALA A 50 -0.11 -6.44 -1.89
N VAL A 51 0.92 -5.63 -2.17
CA VAL A 51 1.82 -5.83 -3.31
C VAL A 51 2.61 -7.14 -3.20
N ILE A 52 3.12 -7.46 -2.01
CA ILE A 52 3.85 -8.72 -1.78
C ILE A 52 2.92 -9.92 -2.01
N LEU A 53 1.70 -9.88 -1.49
CA LEU A 53 0.70 -10.94 -1.66
C LEU A 53 0.27 -11.11 -3.12
N ALA A 54 0.02 -10.00 -3.82
CA ALA A 54 -0.31 -10.02 -5.24
C ALA A 54 0.80 -10.66 -6.08
N ARG A 55 2.06 -10.30 -5.81
CA ARG A 55 3.22 -10.89 -6.50
C ARG A 55 3.40 -12.36 -6.19
N ALA A 56 3.21 -12.78 -4.94
CA ALA A 56 3.27 -14.19 -4.55
C ALA A 56 2.21 -14.99 -5.31
N ARG A 57 0.95 -14.52 -5.30
CA ARG A 57 -0.14 -15.18 -6.03
C ARG A 57 0.10 -15.23 -7.54
N ALA A 58 0.60 -14.14 -8.12
CA ALA A 58 0.97 -14.12 -9.54
C ALA A 58 2.08 -15.12 -9.88
N SER A 59 3.07 -15.28 -9.00
CA SER A 59 4.15 -16.26 -9.21
C SER A 59 3.66 -17.71 -9.17
N GLU A 60 2.67 -18.02 -8.32
CA GLU A 60 2.03 -19.35 -8.29
C GLU A 60 1.29 -19.66 -9.59
N LEU A 61 0.53 -18.68 -10.11
CA LEU A 61 -0.20 -18.80 -11.37
C LEU A 61 0.75 -18.98 -12.57
N LEU A 62 1.88 -18.26 -12.57
CA LEU A 62 2.91 -18.41 -13.60
C LEU A 62 3.66 -19.74 -13.52
N ALA A 63 3.76 -20.34 -12.33
CA ALA A 63 4.38 -21.66 -12.16
C ALA A 63 3.49 -22.80 -12.66
N HIS A 64 2.16 -22.61 -12.64
CA HIS A 64 1.18 -23.60 -13.09
C HIS A 64 0.09 -22.94 -13.96
N PRO A 65 0.43 -22.46 -15.17
CA PRO A 65 -0.49 -21.70 -16.01
C PRO A 65 -1.72 -22.51 -16.42
N ASP A 66 -1.60 -23.84 -16.52
CA ASP A 66 -2.71 -24.74 -16.83
C ASP A 66 -3.79 -24.79 -15.75
N SER A 67 -3.44 -24.42 -14.51
CA SER A 67 -4.37 -24.36 -13.37
C SER A 67 -5.01 -22.99 -13.18
N ALA A 68 -4.66 -22.03 -14.05
CA ALA A 68 -5.13 -20.66 -13.94
C ALA A 68 -6.58 -20.56 -14.48
N GLU A 69 -7.54 -20.63 -13.56
CA GLU A 69 -8.97 -20.46 -13.82
C GLU A 69 -9.51 -19.25 -13.06
N GLU A 70 -10.57 -18.64 -13.61
CA GLU A 70 -11.24 -17.49 -13.02
C GLU A 70 -11.73 -17.86 -11.61
N SER A 71 -11.16 -17.20 -10.59
CA SER A 71 -11.32 -17.62 -9.20
C SER A 71 -11.14 -16.45 -8.25
N GLU A 72 -11.78 -16.51 -7.10
CA GLU A 72 -11.62 -15.54 -6.02
C GLU A 72 -11.42 -16.24 -4.68
N GLY A 73 -10.71 -15.59 -3.78
CA GLY A 73 -10.35 -16.18 -2.50
C GLY A 73 -9.80 -15.16 -1.51
N THR A 74 -9.51 -15.66 -0.31
CA THR A 74 -8.88 -14.89 0.76
C THR A 74 -7.50 -15.49 1.02
N PHE A 75 -6.55 -14.70 1.52
CA PHE A 75 -5.26 -15.24 1.95
C PHE A 75 -5.37 -15.88 3.35
N ASP A 76 -4.50 -16.86 3.61
CA ASP A 76 -4.41 -17.52 4.92
C ASP A 76 -3.90 -16.56 6.01
N ALA A 77 -4.11 -16.94 7.27
CA ALA A 77 -3.62 -16.21 8.43
C ALA A 77 -2.11 -15.91 8.30
N PRO A 78 -1.66 -14.66 8.54
CA PRO A 78 -2.37 -13.54 9.16
C PRO A 78 -3.06 -12.56 8.18
N TYR A 79 -3.27 -12.94 6.92
CA TYR A 79 -3.70 -12.04 5.84
C TYR A 79 -5.17 -12.19 5.44
N GLU A 80 -6.01 -12.67 6.35
CA GLU A 80 -7.45 -12.88 6.16
C GLU A 80 -8.22 -11.61 5.73
N ALA A 81 -7.64 -10.44 5.99
CA ALA A 81 -8.19 -9.15 5.57
C ALA A 81 -7.95 -8.81 4.09
N TYR A 82 -7.14 -9.59 3.38
CA TYR A 82 -6.82 -9.39 1.96
C TYR A 82 -7.58 -10.41 1.11
N ARG A 83 -8.26 -9.93 0.07
CA ARG A 83 -9.00 -10.75 -0.89
C ARG A 83 -8.33 -10.67 -2.26
N TRP A 84 -8.29 -11.77 -2.99
CA TRP A 84 -7.80 -11.80 -4.36
C TRP A 84 -8.91 -12.27 -5.31
N ARG A 85 -8.88 -11.76 -6.53
CA ARG A 85 -9.75 -12.16 -7.64
C ARG A 85 -8.92 -12.23 -8.91
N LEU A 86 -8.95 -13.37 -9.57
CA LEU A 86 -8.37 -13.59 -10.89
C LEU A 86 -9.52 -13.61 -11.90
N SER A 87 -9.48 -12.70 -12.87
CA SER A 87 -10.36 -12.70 -14.04
C SER A 87 -9.55 -12.73 -15.32
N PHE A 88 -10.14 -13.21 -16.41
CA PHE A 88 -9.47 -13.25 -17.71
C PHE A 88 -10.17 -12.32 -18.69
N SER A 89 -9.43 -11.39 -19.31
CA SER A 89 -9.95 -10.62 -20.44
C SER A 89 -9.86 -11.44 -21.74
N ASP A 90 -10.72 -11.13 -22.71
CA ASP A 90 -10.84 -11.84 -24.00
C ASP A 90 -9.47 -12.27 -24.57
N ALA A 91 -9.37 -13.57 -24.86
CA ALA A 91 -8.15 -14.21 -25.34
C ALA A 91 -7.72 -13.62 -26.68
N VAL A 92 -6.47 -13.17 -26.78
CA VAL A 92 -5.90 -12.82 -28.09
C VAL A 92 -5.28 -14.10 -28.64
N ARG A 93 -5.98 -14.71 -29.59
CA ARG A 93 -5.47 -15.88 -30.33
C ARG A 93 -4.39 -15.41 -31.30
N ASP A 94 -3.16 -15.87 -31.12
CA ASP A 94 -2.13 -15.72 -32.14
C ASP A 94 -2.18 -16.95 -33.07
N GLU A 95 -2.57 -16.72 -34.32
CA GLU A 95 -2.71 -17.76 -35.35
C GLU A 95 -1.35 -18.30 -35.84
N THR A 96 -0.24 -17.67 -35.44
CA THR A 96 1.09 -17.96 -36.02
C THR A 96 1.83 -19.11 -35.34
N GLU A 97 1.52 -19.42 -34.07
CA GLU A 97 2.21 -20.47 -33.29
C GLU A 97 1.28 -21.42 -32.52
N GLY A 98 -0.04 -21.40 -32.78
CA GLY A 98 -1.00 -22.28 -32.09
C GLY A 98 -1.11 -22.03 -30.58
N THR A 99 -0.60 -20.90 -30.11
CA THR A 99 -0.53 -20.53 -28.70
C THR A 99 -1.60 -19.47 -28.41
N THR A 100 -2.49 -19.74 -27.45
CA THR A 100 -3.49 -18.75 -27.04
C THR A 100 -2.93 -17.94 -25.87
N PHE A 101 -2.79 -16.63 -26.08
CA PHE A 101 -2.40 -15.70 -25.03
C PHE A 101 -3.65 -15.23 -24.26
N LEU A 102 -3.71 -15.58 -22.98
CA LEU A 102 -4.73 -15.10 -22.04
C LEU A 102 -4.09 -14.05 -21.13
N PHE A 103 -4.68 -12.86 -21.08
CA PHE A 103 -4.29 -11.85 -20.10
C PHE A 103 -5.18 -12.00 -18.87
N GLY A 104 -4.60 -12.48 -17.77
CA GLY A 104 -5.27 -12.55 -16.48
C GLY A 104 -5.16 -11.21 -15.76
N HIS A 105 -6.28 -10.65 -15.33
CA HIS A 105 -6.34 -9.56 -14.37
C HIS A 105 -6.44 -10.13 -12.96
N LEU A 106 -5.36 -9.97 -12.17
CA LEU A 106 -5.36 -10.29 -10.76
C LEU A 106 -5.59 -9.00 -9.95
N SER A 107 -6.74 -8.89 -9.31
CA SER A 107 -7.04 -7.81 -8.36
C SER A 107 -6.85 -8.31 -6.94
N VAL A 108 -6.06 -7.60 -6.14
CA VAL A 108 -5.92 -7.83 -4.71
C VAL A 108 -6.49 -6.65 -3.94
N GLU A 109 -7.61 -6.87 -3.27
CA GLU A 109 -8.29 -5.90 -2.42
C GLU A 109 -7.73 -6.04 -0.99
N GLY A 110 -7.06 -4.99 -0.50
CA GLY A 110 -6.61 -4.87 0.88
C GLY A 110 -7.36 -3.77 1.65
N PRO A 111 -7.14 -3.64 2.97
CA PRO A 111 -7.84 -2.68 3.84
C PRO A 111 -7.66 -1.21 3.44
N SER A 112 -6.52 -0.89 2.85
CA SER A 112 -6.07 0.49 2.59
C SER A 112 -5.90 0.82 1.09
N ALA A 113 -5.89 -0.19 0.23
CA ALA A 113 -5.67 -0.08 -1.21
C ALA A 113 -6.12 -1.36 -1.96
N SER A 114 -6.65 -1.19 -3.17
CA SER A 114 -6.78 -2.26 -4.16
C SER A 114 -5.60 -2.20 -5.13
N PHE A 115 -5.09 -3.35 -5.54
CA PHE A 115 -3.97 -3.45 -6.46
C PHE A 115 -4.30 -4.39 -7.61
N ASP A 116 -4.26 -3.88 -8.83
CA ASP A 116 -4.53 -4.65 -10.04
C ASP A 116 -3.20 -4.98 -10.74
N LEU A 117 -2.98 -6.27 -11.00
CA LEU A 117 -1.83 -6.80 -11.72
C LEU A 117 -2.33 -7.50 -12.99
N VAL A 118 -1.73 -7.17 -14.14
CA VAL A 118 -1.95 -7.94 -15.38
C VAL A 118 -0.89 -9.03 -15.46
N ILE A 119 -1.32 -10.27 -15.56
CA ILE A 119 -0.47 -11.46 -15.67
C ILE A 119 -0.62 -12.02 -17.09
N PRO A 120 0.45 -12.06 -17.89
CA PRO A 120 0.42 -12.77 -19.16
C PRO A 120 0.44 -14.27 -18.89
N LEU A 121 -0.65 -14.96 -19.21
CA LEU A 121 -0.76 -16.40 -19.10
C LEU A 121 -0.73 -17.00 -20.51
N VAL A 122 0.19 -17.94 -20.71
CA VAL A 122 0.33 -18.68 -21.96
C VAL A 122 -0.30 -20.04 -21.72
N LYS A 123 -1.36 -20.37 -22.48
CA LYS A 123 -1.95 -21.71 -22.45
C LYS A 123 -1.58 -22.42 -23.75
N GLU A 124 -0.80 -23.49 -23.65
CA GLU A 124 -0.57 -24.37 -24.79
C GLU A 124 -1.82 -25.20 -25.04
N GLU A 125 -2.33 -25.17 -26.28
CA GLU A 125 -3.40 -26.05 -26.70
C GLU A 125 -2.82 -27.47 -26.80
N LYS A 126 -3.06 -28.28 -25.77
CA LYS A 126 -2.71 -29.69 -25.81
C LYS A 126 -3.57 -30.35 -26.88
N ASP A 127 -2.96 -30.63 -28.03
CA ASP A 127 -3.54 -31.41 -29.13
C ASP A 127 -4.40 -32.54 -28.57
N ALA A 128 -5.72 -32.41 -28.73
CA ALA A 128 -6.67 -33.48 -28.53
C ALA A 128 -6.49 -34.49 -29.69
N GLY A 129 -5.38 -35.24 -29.63
CA GLY A 129 -5.01 -36.25 -30.59
C GLY A 129 -5.32 -37.66 -30.08
N THR A 130 -6.41 -38.22 -30.63
CA THR A 130 -6.81 -39.65 -30.71
C THR A 130 -7.66 -40.22 -29.58
#